data_AF-A0A225USC1-F1
#
_entry.id   AF-A0A225USC1-F1
#
_cell.length_a   1.000
_cell.length_b   1.000
_cell.length_c   1.000
_cell.angle_alpha   90.00
_cell.angle_beta   90.00
_cell.angle_gamma   90.00
#
_symmetry.space_group_name_H-M   'P 1'
#
loop_
_entity.id
_entity.type
_entity.pdbx_description
1 polymer ?
#
loop_
_entity_poly.entity_id
_entity_poly.type
_entity_poly.pdbx_seq_one_letter_code
_entity_poly.pdbx_strand_id
1 'polypeptide(L)' 'MVQRYAKEARMIAEFVEDGDLIVEYVSTTENVADIFTKALGPRRFEYLREKLSMENVLMAWDLQLLVY' A
#
# COMPACT_ATOMS: atom_id res chain seq x y z
N MET A 1 -25.22 -10.83 6.04
CA MET A 1 -23.78 -10.64 5.73
C MET A 1 -23.51 -10.60 4.23
N VAL A 2 -24.13 -11.46 3.40
CA VAL A 2 -23.96 -11.48 1.92
C VAL A 2 -24.41 -10.19 1.22
N GLN A 3 -25.51 -9.57 1.68
CA GLN A 3 -26.10 -8.38 1.03
C GLN A 3 -25.18 -7.13 1.03
N ARG A 4 -24.30 -6.98 2.03
CA ARG A 4 -23.47 -5.79 2.16
C ARG A 4 -22.34 -5.77 1.11
N TYR A 5 -21.60 -6.87 1.02
CA TYR A 5 -20.53 -7.04 0.03
C TYR A 5 -21.05 -6.97 -1.42
N ALA A 6 -22.30 -7.38 -1.67
CA ALA A 6 -22.92 -7.27 -2.98
C ALA A 6 -23.13 -5.80 -3.41
N LYS A 7 -23.42 -4.90 -2.47
CA LYS A 7 -23.57 -3.46 -2.76
C LYS A 7 -22.21 -2.83 -3.06
N GLU A 8 -21.21 -3.10 -2.23
CA GLU A 8 -19.86 -2.53 -2.39
C GLU A 8 -19.18 -3.04 -3.67
N ALA A 9 -19.30 -4.33 -3.97
CA ALA A 9 -18.79 -4.91 -5.21
C ALA A 9 -19.47 -4.33 -6.46
N ARG A 10 -20.79 -4.11 -6.42
CA ARG A 10 -21.53 -3.51 -7.53
C ARG A 10 -21.07 -2.08 -7.80
N MET A 11 -20.92 -1.28 -6.75
CA MET A 11 -20.42 0.09 -6.87
C MET A 11 -19.03 0.12 -7.50
N ILE A 12 -18.11 -0.77 -7.08
CA ILE A 12 -16.78 -0.87 -7.70
C ILE A 12 -16.89 -1.26 -9.17
N ALA A 13 -17.77 -2.21 -9.52
CA ALA A 13 -17.98 -2.64 -10.89
C ALA A 13 -18.49 -1.50 -11.79
N GLU A 14 -19.42 -0.67 -11.30
CA GLU A 14 -19.94 0.50 -12.03
C GLU A 14 -18.79 1.47 -12.38
N PHE A 15 -17.91 1.81 -11.44
CA PHE A 15 -16.75 2.67 -11.73
C PHE A 15 -15.75 2.03 -12.71
N VAL A 16 -15.63 0.71 -12.72
CA VAL A 16 -14.78 0.00 -13.68
C VAL A 16 -15.40 0.02 -15.08
N GLU A 17 -16.71 -0.20 -15.18
CA GLU A 17 -17.46 -0.17 -16.44
C GLU A 17 -17.47 1.23 -17.07
N ASP A 18 -17.60 2.28 -16.25
CA ASP A 18 -17.54 3.67 -16.70
C ASP A 18 -16.11 4.13 -17.06
N GLY A 19 -15.09 3.31 -16.74
CA GLY A 19 -13.68 3.60 -17.03
C GLY A 19 -13.01 4.55 -16.03
N ASP A 20 -13.70 4.92 -14.95
CA ASP A 20 -13.21 5.78 -13.88
C ASP A 20 -12.24 5.05 -12.94
N LEU A 21 -12.27 3.72 -12.91
CA LEU A 21 -11.42 2.88 -12.06
C LEU A 21 -10.81 1.70 -12.84
N ILE A 22 -9.50 1.53 -12.71
CA ILE A 22 -8.80 0.32 -13.18
C ILE A 22 -8.48 -0.54 -11.97
N VAL A 23 -8.88 -1.82 -12.00
CA VAL A 23 -8.59 -2.78 -10.92
C VAL A 23 -7.63 -3.84 -11.44
N GLU A 24 -6.46 -3.92 -10.82
CA GLU A 24 -5.46 -4.94 -11.10
C GLU A 24 -5.28 -5.86 -9.89
N TYR A 25 -5.11 -7.15 -10.16
CA TYR A 25 -4.74 -8.09 -9.11
C TYR A 25 -3.26 -7.93 -8.76
N VAL A 26 -2.98 -7.67 -7.48
CA VAL A 26 -1.63 -7.66 -6.93
C VAL A 26 -1.51 -8.81 -5.92
N SER A 27 -0.49 -9.65 -6.09
CA SER A 27 -0.26 -10.77 -5.18
C SER A 27 0.07 -10.26 -3.77
N THR A 28 -0.22 -11.08 -2.75
CA THR A 28 0.09 -10.73 -1.35
C THR A 28 1.56 -10.39 -1.14
N THR A 29 2.49 -10.99 -1.90
CA THR A 29 3.92 -10.69 -1.79
C THR A 29 4.29 -9.33 -2.39
N GLU A 30 3.51 -8.82 -3.34
CA GLU A 30 3.77 -7.57 -4.02
C GLU A 30 2.88 -6.41 -3.56
N ASN A 31 1.82 -6.67 -2.78
CA ASN A 31 0.87 -5.63 -2.35
C ASN A 31 1.49 -4.67 -1.31
N VAL A 32 1.96 -3.52 -1.78
CA VAL A 32 2.60 -2.50 -0.94
C VAL A 32 1.63 -1.87 0.06
N ALA A 33 0.32 -1.83 -0.25
CA ALA A 33 -0.69 -1.24 0.64
C ALA A 33 -0.85 -2.00 1.98
N ASP A 34 -0.35 -3.23 2.05
CA ASP A 34 -0.34 -4.02 3.29
C ASP A 34 0.36 -3.28 4.45
N ILE A 35 1.35 -2.43 4.16
CA ILE A 35 2.07 -1.66 5.19
C ILE A 35 1.16 -0.70 5.97
N PHE A 36 0.08 -0.22 5.34
CA PHE A 36 -0.85 0.73 5.94
C PHE A 36 -2.06 0.07 6.61
N THR A 37 -2.33 -1.20 6.33
CA THR A 37 -3.61 -1.85 6.68
C THR A 37 -3.45 -3.07 7.59
N LYS A 38 -2.24 -3.62 7.73
CA LYS A 38 -1.98 -4.86 8.47
C LYS A 38 -0.94 -4.67 9.58
N ALA A 39 -1.07 -5.47 10.62
CA ALA A 39 0.00 -5.69 11.59
C ALA A 39 1.04 -6.63 10.98
N LEU A 40 2.14 -6.08 10.46
CA LEU A 40 3.18 -6.84 9.77
C LEU A 40 4.32 -7.22 10.73
N GLY A 41 4.91 -8.40 10.49
CA GLY A 41 6.18 -8.76 11.11
C GLY A 41 7.33 -7.89 10.58
N PRO A 42 8.43 -7.72 11.35
CA PRO A 42 9.50 -6.77 11.02
C PRO A 42 10.07 -6.93 9.60
N ARG A 43 10.35 -8.18 9.19
CA ARG A 43 10.90 -8.48 7.85
C ARG A 43 9.99 -8.01 6.70
N ARG A 44 8.68 -8.20 6.86
CA ARG A 44 7.70 -7.81 5.83
C ARG A 44 7.52 -6.29 5.79
N PHE A 45 7.56 -5.65 6.96
CA PHE A 45 7.51 -4.20 7.07
C PHE A 45 8.70 -3.54 6.38
N GLU A 46 9.93 -3.99 6.66
CA GLU A 46 11.14 -3.44 6.04
C GLU A 46 11.12 -3.59 4.52
N TYR A 47 10.79 -4.77 4.00
CA TYR A 47 10.67 -5.01 2.56
C TYR A 47 9.67 -4.06 1.87
N LEU A 48 8.52 -3.79 2.48
CA LEU A 48 7.54 -2.86 1.91
C LEU A 48 7.94 -1.40 2.09
N ARG A 49 8.64 -1.05 3.17
CA ARG A 49 9.19 0.29 3.40
C ARG A 49 10.21 0.65 2.31
N GLU A 50 11.10 -0.28 1.96
CA GLU A 50 12.09 -0.11 0.89
C GLU A 50 11.40 0.16 -0.46
N LYS A 51 10.32 -0.55 -0.78
CA LYS A 51 9.56 -0.31 -2.02
C LYS A 51 8.91 1.07 -2.10
N LEU A 52 8.62 1.69 -0.97
CA LEU A 52 8.08 3.06 -0.91
C LEU A 52 9.17 4.13 -0.90
N SER A 53 10.45 3.75 -0.98
CA SER A 53 11.59 4.68 -0.81
C SER A 53 11.49 5.49 0.48
N MET A 54 10.93 4.89 1.54
CA MET A 54 10.77 5.55 2.83
C MET A 54 12.05 5.41 3.65
N GLU A 55 12.57 6.54 4.12
CA GLU A 55 13.77 6.59 4.95
C GLU A 55 13.44 6.97 6.40
N ASN A 56 14.34 6.59 7.31
CA ASN A 56 14.28 7.10 8.68
C ASN A 56 14.72 8.57 8.67
N VAL A 57 13.83 9.46 9.07
CA VAL A 57 14.05 10.91 9.08
C VAL A 57 15.26 11.31 9.94
N LEU A 58 15.47 10.64 11.08
CA LEU A 58 16.61 10.94 11.95
C LEU A 58 17.93 10.60 11.26
N MET A 59 18.00 9.43 10.60
CA MET A 59 19.17 9.01 9.84
C MET A 59 19.42 9.90 8.61
N ALA A 60 18.35 10.32 7.92
CA ALA A 60 18.44 11.20 6.76
C ALA A 60 19.01 12.57 7.14
N TRP A 61 18.62 13.11 8.30
CA TRP A 61 19.13 14.39 8.79
C TRP A 61 20.58 14.31 9.25
N ASP A 62 20.98 13.22 9.91
CA ASP A 62 22.38 13.00 10.29
C ASP A 62 23.30 12.90 9.08
N LEU A 63 22.87 12.23 8.00
CA LEU A 63 23.59 12.20 6.72
C LEU A 63 23.71 13.60 6.10
N GLN A 64 22.65 14.41 6.17
CA GLN A 64 22.68 15.77 5.63
C GLN A 64 23.65 16.68 6.41
N LEU A 65 23.79 16.49 7.72
CA LEU A 65 24.76 17.22 8.56
C LEU A 65 26.21 16.78 8.34
N LEU A 66 26.46 15.60 7.74
CA LEU A 66 27.81 15.11 7.41
C LEU A 66 28.28 15.53 6.01
N VAL A 67 27.39 16.09 5.18
CA VAL A 67 27.68 16.55 3.81
C VAL A 67 27.89 18.07 3.75
N TYR A 68 27.76 18.78 4.88
CA TYR A 68 28.13 20.19 5.08
C TYR A 68 29.24 20.31 6.14
#